data_AF-A0A941DR35-F1
#
_entry.id   AF-A0A941DR35-F1
#
_cell.length_a   1.000
_cell.length_b   1.000
_cell.length_c   1.000
_cell.angle_alpha   90.00
_cell.angle_beta   90.00
_cell.angle_gamma   90.00
#
_symmetry.space_group_name_H-M   'P 1'
#
loop_
_entity.id
_entity.type
_entity.pdbx_description
1 polymer ?
#
loop_
_entity_poly.entity_id
_entity_poly.type
_entity_poly.pdbx_seq_one_letter_code
_entity_poly.pdbx_strand_id
1 'polypeptide(L)'
;MSSSIQIFAGQTAYRHIQQHGLQAADIAVVPAAAGGPKGLILQAMDQWLFGDWLAATPRERSLIGASIGSWRMAAAACADPAAAFTRLADLYCE
;
A
#
# COMPACT_ATOMS: atom_id res chain seq x y z
N MET A 1 27.41 1.84 0.77
CA MET A 1 26.32 2.10 1.74
C MET A 1 25.35 0.93 1.66
N SER A 2 24.95 0.34 2.78
CA SER A 2 23.89 -0.68 2.79
C SER A 2 22.53 -0.02 2.57
N SER A 3 21.64 -0.68 1.82
CA SER A 3 20.27 -0.22 1.61
C SER A 3 19.52 -0.11 2.95
N SER A 4 18.75 0.96 3.16
CA SER A 4 17.81 1.10 4.29
C SER A 4 16.51 0.29 4.08
N ILE A 5 16.35 -0.33 2.92
CA ILE A 5 15.21 -1.17 2.56
C ILE A 5 15.67 -2.62 2.53
N GLN A 6 14.97 -3.48 3.27
CA GLN A 6 15.12 -4.93 3.22
C GLN A 6 13.96 -5.51 2.41
N ILE A 7 14.29 -6.31 1.39
CA ILE A 7 13.30 -7.00 0.56
C ILE A 7 13.42 -8.49 0.86
N PHE A 8 12.33 -9.10 1.29
CA PHE A 8 12.23 -10.53 1.54
C PHE A 8 11.43 -11.17 0.42
N ALA A 9 12.05 -12.07 -0.34
CA ALA A 9 11.40 -12.80 -1.41
C ALA A 9 11.82 -14.28 -1.36
N GLY A 10 10.84 -15.19 -1.42
CA GLY A 10 11.13 -16.61 -1.63
C GLY A 10 11.67 -16.87 -3.04
N GLN A 11 12.28 -18.05 -3.25
CA GLN A 11 12.96 -18.40 -4.50
C GLN A 11 12.10 -18.20 -5.77
N THR A 12 10.80 -18.49 -5.69
CA THR A 12 9.88 -18.33 -6.82
C THR A 12 9.61 -16.86 -7.11
N ALA A 13 9.24 -16.08 -6.09
CA ALA A 13 8.99 -14.64 -6.23
C ALA A 13 10.24 -13.89 -6.71
N TYR A 14 11.41 -14.23 -6.16
CA TYR A 14 12.68 -13.62 -6.56
C TYR A 14 12.97 -13.83 -8.05
N ARG A 15 12.87 -15.07 -8.55
CA ARG A 15 13.09 -15.36 -9.99
C ARG A 15 12.08 -14.64 -10.89
N HIS A 16 10.81 -14.62 -10.48
CA HIS A 16 9.76 -13.94 -11.23
C HIS A 16 10.04 -12.43 -11.35
N ILE A 17 10.34 -11.78 -10.22
CA ILE A 17 10.66 -10.33 -10.18
C ILE A 17 11.94 -10.02 -10.95
N GLN A 18 12.95 -10.89 -10.88
CA GLN A 18 14.20 -10.71 -11.64
C GLN A 18 13.97 -10.75 -13.15
N GLN A 19 13.04 -11.58 -13.63
CA GLN A 19 12.74 -11.74 -15.05
C GLN A 19 11.77 -10.69 -15.59
N HIS A 20 10.76 -10.31 -14.81
CA HIS A 20 9.62 -9.50 -15.30
C HIS A 20 9.52 -8.12 -14.64
N GLY A 21 10.37 -7.82 -13.66
CA GLY A 21 10.17 -6.70 -12.74
C GLY A 21 9.05 -6.98 -11.72
N LEU A 22 8.86 -6.07 -10.76
CA LEU A 22 7.69 -6.09 -9.89
C LEU A 22 6.52 -5.43 -10.60
N GLN A 23 5.45 -6.17 -10.86
CA GLN A 23 4.28 -5.65 -11.56
C GLN A 23 3.09 -5.50 -10.60
N ALA A 24 2.25 -4.50 -10.83
CA ALA A 24 1.02 -4.29 -10.06
C ALA A 24 0.05 -5.49 -10.14
N ALA A 25 0.14 -6.25 -11.24
CA ALA A 25 -0.58 -7.49 -11.46
C ALA A 25 -0.18 -8.59 -10.47
N ASP A 26 1.06 -8.59 -9.98
CA ASP A 26 1.59 -9.62 -9.07
C ASP A 26 1.14 -9.39 -7.61
N ILE A 27 0.61 -8.21 -7.30
CA ILE A 27 0.21 -7.83 -5.94
C ILE A 27 -1.23 -8.25 -5.67
N ALA A 28 -1.38 -9.35 -4.91
CA ALA A 28 -2.69 -9.87 -4.48
C ALA A 28 -3.12 -9.37 -3.08
N VAL A 29 -2.16 -9.05 -2.21
CA VAL A 29 -2.42 -8.71 -0.80
C VAL A 29 -1.60 -7.51 -0.38
N VAL A 30 -2.23 -6.57 0.32
CA VAL A 30 -1.55 -5.42 0.95
C VAL A 30 -1.83 -5.42 2.45
N PRO A 31 -0.86 -5.78 3.30
CA PRO A 31 -0.98 -5.66 4.74
C PRO A 31 -0.53 -4.28 5.23
N ALA A 32 -1.29 -3.69 6.16
CA ALA A 32 -0.99 -2.42 6.81
C ALA A 32 -0.96 -2.58 8.33
N ALA A 33 0.21 -2.37 8.93
CA ALA A 33 0.42 -2.52 10.36
C ALA A 33 -0.23 -1.37 11.17
N ALA A 34 -0.51 -1.65 12.45
CA ALA A 34 -0.82 -0.62 13.44
C ALA A 34 0.43 0.25 13.70
N GLY A 35 0.23 1.47 14.17
CA GLY A 35 1.34 2.39 14.48
C GLY A 35 0.94 3.79 14.93
N GLY A 36 -0.35 4.03 15.20
CA GLY A 36 -0.88 5.35 15.51
C GLY A 36 -0.59 6.36 14.39
N PRO A 37 -0.26 7.62 14.71
CA PRO A 37 -0.01 8.66 13.69
C PRO A 37 1.20 8.36 12.79
N LYS A 38 2.08 7.40 13.14
CA LYS A 38 3.20 7.00 12.28
C LYS A 38 2.75 6.53 10.90
N GLY A 39 1.54 5.99 10.78
CA GLY A 39 0.99 5.58 9.50
C GLY A 39 0.77 6.74 8.51
N LEU A 40 0.59 7.97 9.00
CA LEU A 40 0.31 9.14 8.17
C LEU A 40 1.49 9.55 7.30
N ILE A 41 2.73 9.21 7.69
CA ILE A 41 3.92 9.48 6.87
C ILE A 41 3.87 8.77 5.50
N LEU A 42 3.04 7.73 5.39
CA LEU A 42 2.87 6.94 4.18
C LEU A 42 1.78 7.49 3.25
N GLN A 43 1.09 8.59 3.60
CA GLN A 43 -0.06 9.11 2.85
C GLN A 43 0.25 9.28 1.35
N ALA A 44 1.31 10.00 0.98
CA ALA A 44 1.64 10.24 -0.42
C ALA A 44 2.00 8.94 -1.17
N MET A 45 2.63 7.99 -0.47
CA MET A 45 2.94 6.67 -1.02
C MET A 45 1.66 5.86 -1.24
N ASP A 46 0.71 5.91 -0.31
CA ASP A 46 -0.57 5.23 -0.43
C ASP A 46 -1.42 5.82 -1.57
N GLN A 47 -1.43 7.15 -1.71
CA GLN A 47 -2.11 7.84 -2.81
C GLN A 47 -1.58 7.36 -4.17
N TRP A 48 -0.26 7.33 -4.35
CA TRP A 48 0.35 6.79 -5.57
C TRP A 48 0.09 5.29 -5.74
N LEU A 49 0.22 4.50 -4.67
CA LEU A 49 0.08 3.06 -4.72
C LEU A 49 -1.33 2.65 -5.15
N PHE A 50 -2.36 3.22 -4.53
CA PHE A 50 -3.75 2.84 -4.75
C PHE A 50 -4.44 3.66 -5.84
N GLY A 51 -4.06 4.93 -6.02
CA GLY A 51 -4.62 5.82 -7.04
C GLY A 51 -4.04 5.60 -8.44
N ASP A 52 -2.74 5.26 -8.53
CA ASP A 52 -2.05 5.15 -9.81
C ASP A 52 -1.57 3.72 -10.10
N TRP A 53 -0.64 3.20 -9.29
CA TRP A 53 0.12 2.00 -9.67
C TRP A 53 -0.74 0.72 -9.64
N LEU A 54 -1.50 0.48 -8.58
CA LEU A 54 -2.41 -0.66 -8.51
C LEU A 54 -3.67 -0.46 -9.37
N ALA A 55 -4.11 0.78 -9.54
CA ALA A 55 -5.25 1.13 -10.39
C ALA A 55 -4.99 0.86 -11.88
N ALA A 56 -3.72 0.96 -12.32
CA ALA A 56 -3.31 0.59 -13.67
C ALA A 56 -3.55 -0.90 -14.02
N THR A 57 -3.78 -1.76 -13.03
CA THR A 57 -4.19 -3.15 -13.24
C THR A 57 -5.36 -3.51 -12.32
N PRO A 58 -6.62 -3.24 -12.74
CA PRO A 58 -7.79 -3.55 -11.94
C PRO A 58 -7.94 -5.06 -11.71
N ARG A 59 -7.99 -5.47 -10.44
CA ARG A 59 -8.27 -6.84 -10.01
C ARG A 59 -8.69 -6.84 -8.55
N GLU A 60 -9.33 -7.92 -8.11
CA GLU A 60 -9.57 -8.16 -6.69
C GLU A 60 -8.23 -8.30 -5.93
N ARG A 61 -8.17 -7.64 -4.76
CA ARG A 61 -7.02 -7.62 -3.85
C ARG A 61 -7.52 -7.69 -2.41
N SER A 62 -6.80 -8.41 -1.56
CA SER A 62 -7.09 -8.46 -0.13
C SER A 62 -6.33 -7.35 0.59
N LEU A 63 -7.06 -6.41 1.18
CA LEU A 63 -6.50 -5.34 2.00
C LEU A 63 -6.66 -5.73 3.47
N ILE A 64 -5.54 -5.87 4.19
CA ILE A 64 -5.53 -6.33 5.57
C ILE A 64 -4.94 -5.22 6.42
N GLY A 65 -5.63 -4.81 7.49
CA GLY A 65 -5.14 -3.73 8.33
C GLY A 65 -5.48 -3.92 9.80
N ALA A 66 -4.64 -3.37 10.68
CA ALA A 66 -4.90 -3.23 12.10
C ALA A 66 -4.82 -1.75 12.55
N SER A 67 -5.80 -1.28 13.34
CA SER A 67 -5.85 0.10 13.85
C SER A 67 -5.75 1.14 12.70
N ILE A 68 -4.79 2.06 12.73
CA ILE A 68 -4.53 3.00 11.61
C ILE A 68 -4.32 2.29 10.27
N GLY A 69 -3.75 1.07 10.29
CA GLY A 69 -3.65 0.24 9.10
C GLY A 69 -5.01 -0.15 8.54
N SER A 70 -6.00 -0.46 9.40
CA SER A 70 -7.38 -0.72 8.98
C SER A 70 -8.01 0.51 8.33
N TRP A 71 -7.80 1.69 8.91
CA TRP A 71 -8.31 2.94 8.34
C TRP A 71 -7.68 3.29 7.00
N ARG A 72 -6.36 3.05 6.85
CA ARG A 72 -5.67 3.21 5.56
C ARG A 72 -6.20 2.25 4.50
N MET A 73 -6.43 0.97 4.84
CA MET A 73 -7.03 0.01 3.92
C MET A 73 -8.48 0.32 3.58
N ALA A 74 -9.25 0.89 4.51
CA ALA A 74 -10.59 1.39 4.23
C ALA A 74 -10.57 2.58 3.26
N ALA A 75 -9.65 3.53 3.44
CA ALA A 75 -9.46 4.65 2.53
C ALA A 75 -9.05 4.19 1.11
N ALA A 76 -8.15 3.20 1.01
CA ALA A 76 -7.77 2.56 -0.25
C ALA A 76 -8.95 1.94 -1.02
N ALA A 77 -9.98 1.50 -0.32
CA ALA A 77 -11.16 0.85 -0.91
C ALA A 77 -12.25 1.85 -1.35
N CYS A 78 -12.07 3.15 -1.12
CA CYS A 78 -12.98 4.18 -1.60
C CYS A 78 -12.88 4.36 -3.13
N ALA A 79 -13.92 4.93 -3.73
CA ALA A 79 -13.96 5.21 -5.17
C ALA A 79 -12.86 6.21 -5.61
N ASP A 80 -12.52 7.16 -4.73
CA ASP A 80 -11.37 8.05 -4.88
C ASP A 80 -10.44 7.83 -3.66
N PRO A 81 -9.48 6.89 -3.77
CA PRO A 81 -8.58 6.59 -2.67
C PRO A 81 -7.65 7.77 -2.37
N ALA A 82 -7.28 8.58 -3.35
CA ALA A 82 -6.38 9.71 -3.14
C ALA A 82 -7.02 10.77 -2.22
N ALA A 83 -8.27 11.14 -2.51
CA ALA A 83 -9.05 12.03 -1.65
C ALA A 83 -9.35 11.41 -0.28
N ALA A 84 -9.64 10.11 -0.22
CA ALA A 84 -9.90 9.40 1.03
C ALA A 84 -8.68 9.39 1.97
N PHE A 85 -7.46 9.23 1.43
CA PHE A 85 -6.22 9.33 2.22
C PHE A 85 -5.97 10.74 2.75
N THR A 86 -6.24 11.78 1.97
CA THR A 86 -6.18 13.17 2.46
C THR A 86 -7.15 13.37 3.61
N ARG A 87 -8.41 12.97 3.43
CA ARG A 87 -9.43 13.06 4.48
C ARG A 87 -9.04 12.30 5.75
N LEU A 88 -8.45 11.12 5.61
CA LEU A 88 -7.98 10.35 6.77
C LEU A 88 -6.90 11.11 7.54
N ALA A 89 -5.94 11.71 6.85
CA ALA A 89 -4.86 12.47 7.49
C ALA A 89 -5.36 13.71 8.20
N ASP A 90 -6.27 14.46 7.57
CA ASP A 90 -6.88 15.66 8.17
C ASP A 90 -7.61 15.30 9.47
N LEU A 91 -8.52 14.32 9.42
CA LEU A 91 -9.32 13.89 10.57
C LEU A 91 -8.51 13.24 11.71
N TYR A 92 -7.31 12.74 11.42
CA TYR A 92 -6.45 12.15 12.46
C TYR A 92 -5.64 13.21 13.22
N CYS A 93 -5.43 14.38 12.60
CA CYS A 93 -4.64 15.48 13.15
C CYS A 93 -5.48 16.57 13.83
N GLU A 94 -6.81 16.54 13.64
CA GLU A 94 -7.78 17.32 14.41
C GLU A 94 -7.89 16.87 15.88
#